data_AF-A0A1H6VNK3-F1
#
_entry.id   AF-A0A1H6VNK3-F1
#
_cell.length_a   1.000
_cell.length_b   1.000
_cell.length_c   1.000
_cell.angle_alpha   90.00
_cell.angle_beta   90.00
_cell.angle_gamma   90.00
#
_symmetry.space_group_name_H-M   'P 1'
#
loop_
_entity.id
_entity.type
_entity.pdbx_description
1 polymer ?
#
loop_
_entity_poly.entity_id
_entity_poly.type
_entity_poly.pdbx_seq_one_letter_code
_entity_poly.pdbx_strand_id
1 'polypeptide(L)'
;MVARVGPVVEWWADCHHTDVRRPYAVVFGARGLAVAKPTVNDRGGPAQLITVVPFVPSSLRHAVVVQKPTRRVAGRPELPAGHSAPSAVGEVPLPRQLRDLLGNLPAEAQARLQWPFVNGDVLDESDRYYHGGSNELDVWAYLAGRRWVTFVSGHGIGLSGPVHRASWRLICRQAEVAGR
;
A
#
# COMPACT_ATOMS: atom_id res chain seq x y z
N MET A 1 -4.21 -16.91 -11.95
CA MET A 1 -3.18 -16.05 -11.33
C MET A 1 -2.18 -16.81 -10.45
N VAL A 2 -2.60 -17.76 -9.60
CA VAL A 2 -1.71 -18.58 -8.74
C VAL A 2 -0.49 -19.15 -9.47
N ALA A 3 -0.67 -19.71 -10.68
CA ALA A 3 0.44 -20.24 -11.46
C ALA A 3 1.56 -19.21 -11.75
N ARG A 4 1.20 -17.92 -11.87
CA ARG A 4 2.12 -16.82 -12.20
C ARG A 4 2.76 -16.17 -10.98
N VAL A 5 2.02 -16.01 -9.88
CA VAL A 5 2.52 -15.32 -8.65
C VAL A 5 2.82 -16.25 -7.48
N GLY A 6 2.62 -17.56 -7.64
CA GLY A 6 2.74 -18.52 -6.54
C GLY A 6 1.55 -18.51 -5.59
N PRO A 7 1.70 -19.11 -4.39
CA PRO A 7 0.69 -19.05 -3.33
C PRO A 7 0.26 -17.60 -3.08
N VAL A 8 -1.05 -17.38 -3.01
CA VAL A 8 -1.63 -16.05 -2.73
C VAL A 8 -1.35 -15.71 -1.27
N VAL A 9 -0.82 -14.50 -1.04
CA VAL A 9 -0.56 -13.97 0.29
C VAL A 9 -1.64 -12.95 0.66
N GLU A 10 -1.95 -12.04 -0.27
CA GLU A 10 -3.00 -11.02 -0.13
C GLU A 10 -3.64 -10.75 -1.50
N TRP A 11 -4.88 -10.31 -1.51
CA TRP A 11 -5.54 -9.88 -2.74
C TRP A 11 -6.73 -8.97 -2.44
N TRP A 12 -7.14 -8.21 -3.43
CA TRP A 12 -8.44 -7.55 -3.44
C TRP A 12 -9.00 -7.50 -4.87
N ALA A 13 -10.30 -7.27 -4.96
CA ALA A 13 -10.97 -6.95 -6.21
C ALA A 13 -12.04 -5.88 -5.94
N ASP A 14 -12.21 -4.98 -6.90
CA ASP A 14 -13.23 -3.94 -6.86
C ASP A 14 -13.60 -3.53 -8.29
N CYS A 15 -14.53 -2.60 -8.44
CA CYS A 15 -14.75 -1.93 -9.71
C CYS A 15 -13.63 -0.92 -10.01
N HIS A 16 -13.29 -0.76 -11.28
CA HIS A 16 -12.26 0.19 -11.69
C HIS A 16 -12.70 1.63 -11.43
N HIS A 17 -11.81 2.47 -10.90
CA HIS A 17 -12.14 3.83 -10.46
C HIS A 17 -12.64 4.75 -11.58
N THR A 18 -12.24 4.52 -12.83
CA THR A 18 -12.80 5.24 -14.00
C THR A 18 -13.91 4.49 -14.73
N ASP A 19 -13.96 3.16 -14.62
CA ASP A 19 -14.95 2.32 -15.29
C ASP A 19 -15.61 1.44 -14.22
N VAL A 20 -16.53 2.07 -13.48
CA VAL A 20 -17.14 1.55 -12.25
C VAL A 20 -17.99 0.29 -12.44
N ARG A 21 -18.15 -0.18 -13.68
CA ARG A 21 -18.83 -1.44 -14.01
C ARG A 21 -17.87 -2.57 -14.34
N ARG A 22 -16.58 -2.27 -14.45
CA ARG A 22 -15.57 -3.24 -14.88
C ARG A 22 -14.73 -3.69 -13.70
N PRO A 23 -14.57 -5.01 -13.52
CA PRO A 23 -13.78 -5.53 -12.42
C PRO A 23 -12.31 -5.20 -12.61
N TYR A 24 -11.66 -4.95 -11.49
CA TYR A 24 -10.24 -4.78 -11.29
C TYR A 24 -9.81 -5.70 -10.15
N ALA A 25 -8.62 -6.28 -10.22
CA ALA A 25 -8.10 -7.11 -9.14
C ALA A 25 -6.59 -7.01 -8.99
N VAL A 26 -6.13 -7.12 -7.76
CA VAL A 26 -4.71 -7.20 -7.41
C VAL A 26 -4.48 -8.45 -6.60
N VAL A 27 -3.45 -9.21 -6.98
CA VAL A 27 -3.02 -10.40 -6.25
C VAL A 27 -1.54 -10.25 -5.92
N PHE A 28 -1.24 -10.23 -4.63
CA PHE A 28 0.12 -10.29 -4.11
C PHE A 28 0.40 -11.74 -3.68
N GLY A 29 1.30 -12.40 -4.41
CA GLY A 29 1.70 -13.78 -4.14
C GLY A 29 3.16 -13.88 -3.67
N ALA A 30 3.56 -15.08 -3.27
CA ALA A 30 4.92 -15.32 -2.77
C ALA A 30 6.02 -15.12 -3.83
N ARG A 31 5.68 -15.11 -5.13
CA ARG A 31 6.61 -15.00 -6.27
C ARG A 31 6.34 -13.79 -7.18
N GLY A 32 5.34 -12.96 -6.88
CA GLY A 32 5.05 -11.80 -7.71
C GLY A 32 3.80 -11.03 -7.31
N LEU A 33 3.65 -9.85 -7.93
CA LEU A 33 2.43 -9.05 -7.91
C LEU A 33 1.75 -9.20 -9.28
N ALA A 34 0.44 -9.47 -9.30
CA ALA A 34 -0.35 -9.47 -10.52
C ALA A 34 -1.50 -8.47 -10.40
N VAL A 35 -1.73 -7.72 -11.47
CA VAL A 35 -2.73 -6.66 -11.55
C VAL A 35 -3.56 -6.90 -12.79
N ALA A 36 -4.88 -7.01 -12.63
CA ALA A 36 -5.84 -7.19 -13.71
C ALA A 36 -6.66 -5.90 -13.88
N LYS A 37 -6.44 -5.17 -14.98
CA LYS A 37 -7.09 -3.89 -15.28
C LYS A 37 -8.01 -3.99 -16.51
N PRO A 38 -9.17 -3.33 -16.49
CA PRO A 38 -10.00 -3.21 -17.68
C PRO A 38 -9.23 -2.56 -18.82
N THR A 39 -9.40 -3.10 -20.03
CA THR A 39 -8.86 -2.53 -21.26
C THR A 39 -9.84 -2.75 -22.41
N VAL A 40 -9.45 -2.39 -23.63
CA VAL A 40 -10.14 -2.71 -24.88
C VAL A 40 -9.26 -3.61 -25.75
N ASN A 41 -9.87 -4.52 -26.51
CA ASN A 41 -9.15 -5.35 -27.48
C ASN A 41 -9.03 -4.65 -28.85
N ASP A 42 -8.32 -5.27 -29.78
CA ASP A 42 -8.09 -4.74 -31.14
C ASP A 42 -9.38 -4.55 -31.96
N ARG A 43 -10.50 -5.14 -31.51
CA ARG A 43 -11.83 -4.99 -32.12
C ARG A 43 -12.71 -3.95 -31.40
N GLY A 44 -12.15 -3.20 -30.45
CA GLY A 44 -12.87 -2.20 -29.65
C GLY A 44 -13.79 -2.79 -28.57
N GLY A 45 -13.75 -4.10 -28.33
CA GLY A 45 -14.56 -4.78 -27.31
C GLY A 45 -13.92 -4.75 -25.91
N PRO A 46 -14.71 -4.91 -24.83
CA PRO A 46 -14.18 -5.02 -23.46
C PRO A 46 -13.18 -6.17 -23.30
N ALA A 47 -12.04 -5.90 -22.68
CA ALA A 47 -11.01 -6.89 -22.36
C ALA A 47 -10.40 -6.63 -20.97
N GLN A 48 -9.45 -7.49 -20.56
CA GLN A 48 -8.71 -7.36 -19.31
C GLN A 48 -7.21 -7.50 -19.61
N LEU A 49 -6.42 -6.50 -19.19
CA LEU A 49 -4.97 -6.56 -19.22
C LEU A 49 -4.48 -7.13 -17.89
N ILE A 50 -3.70 -8.20 -17.94
CA ILE A 50 -3.07 -8.79 -16.76
C ILE A 50 -1.57 -8.49 -16.82
N THR A 51 -1.12 -7.60 -15.96
CA THR A 51 0.30 -7.31 -15.75
C THR A 51 0.82 -8.15 -14.60
N VAL A 52 2.03 -8.70 -14.74
CA VAL A 52 2.70 -9.46 -13.67
C VAL A 52 4.08 -8.88 -13.44
N VAL A 53 4.38 -8.55 -12.20
CA VAL A 53 5.70 -8.14 -11.72
C VAL A 53 6.28 -9.32 -10.94
N PRO A 54 7.18 -10.12 -11.54
CA PRO A 54 7.79 -11.25 -10.87
C PRO A 54 8.76 -10.78 -9.79
N PHE A 55 8.88 -11.53 -8.71
CA PHE A 55 9.86 -11.27 -7.66
C PHE A 55 11.13 -12.10 -7.85
N VAL A 56 12.27 -11.56 -7.48
CA VAL A 56 13.50 -12.35 -7.30
C VAL A 56 13.20 -13.45 -6.27
N PRO A 57 13.52 -14.73 -6.54
CA PRO A 57 13.27 -15.82 -5.60
C PRO A 57 13.82 -15.52 -4.22
N SER A 58 13.03 -15.80 -3.18
CA SER A 58 13.40 -15.58 -1.79
C SER A 58 13.75 -14.13 -1.43
N SER A 59 13.35 -13.13 -2.23
CA SER A 59 13.54 -11.71 -1.90
C SER A 59 12.42 -11.13 -1.03
N LEU A 60 11.26 -11.80 -0.95
CA LEU A 60 10.12 -11.33 -0.18
C LEU A 60 10.46 -11.28 1.32
N ARG A 61 10.30 -10.09 1.91
CA ARG A 61 10.46 -9.80 3.34
C ARG A 61 9.18 -9.18 3.86
N HIS A 62 8.93 -9.31 5.16
CA HIS A 62 7.82 -8.64 5.82
C HIS A 62 8.20 -8.12 7.21
N ALA A 63 7.47 -7.11 7.67
CA ALA A 63 7.53 -6.56 9.01
C ALA A 63 6.10 -6.24 9.48
N VAL A 64 5.84 -6.48 10.76
CA VAL A 64 4.56 -6.14 11.38
C VAL A 64 4.69 -4.81 12.09
N VAL A 65 3.88 -3.83 11.70
CA VAL A 65 3.81 -2.52 12.33
C VAL A 65 2.57 -2.48 13.22
N VAL A 66 2.76 -2.22 14.51
CA VAL A 66 1.68 -2.12 15.49
C VAL A 66 1.70 -0.73 16.13
N GLN A 67 0.65 0.04 15.92
CA GLN A 67 0.40 1.27 16.68
C GLN A 67 -0.66 0.98 17.73
N LYS A 68 -0.29 1.08 19.01
CA LYS A 68 -1.24 1.00 20.11
C LYS A 68 -1.76 2.39 20.47
N PRO A 69 -2.98 2.52 21.01
CA PRO A 69 -3.46 3.78 21.56
C PRO A 69 -2.50 4.28 22.64
N THR A 70 -2.07 5.54 22.54
CA THR A 70 -1.24 6.17 23.57
C THR A 70 -2.15 6.74 24.65
N ARG A 71 -2.00 6.27 25.89
CA ARG A 71 -2.63 6.94 27.04
C ARG A 71 -1.95 8.30 27.22
N ARG A 72 -2.72 9.39 27.20
CA ARG A 72 -2.22 10.70 27.64
C ARG A 72 -1.71 10.55 29.07
N VAL A 73 -0.40 10.70 29.28
CA VAL A 73 0.17 10.88 30.62
C VAL A 73 -0.17 12.31 31.02
N ALA A 74 -1.09 12.48 31.98
CA ALA A 74 -1.41 13.78 32.54
C ALA A 74 -0.15 14.38 33.21
N GLY A 75 0.24 15.59 32.81
CA GLY A 75 1.29 16.36 33.50
C GLY A 75 2.58 16.61 32.73
N ARG A 76 2.72 16.19 31.47
CA ARG A 76 3.83 16.67 30.62
C ARG A 76 3.37 17.92 29.85
N PRO A 77 4.06 19.08 29.98
CA PRO A 77 3.76 20.24 29.14
C PRO A 77 3.80 19.81 27.67
N GLU A 78 2.74 20.15 26.93
CA GLU A 78 2.74 20.03 25.47
C GLU A 78 3.85 20.95 24.95
N LEU A 79 4.99 20.35 24.58
CA LEU A 79 5.91 21.02 23.66
C LEU A 79 5.07 21.38 22.43
N PRO A 80 5.12 22.64 21.95
CA PRO A 80 4.38 23.03 20.76
C PRO A 80 4.70 22.01 19.67
N ALA A 81 3.66 21.47 19.05
CA ALA A 81 3.72 20.46 18.02
C ALA A 81 4.89 20.79 17.09
N GLY A 82 6.00 20.10 17.32
CA GLY A 82 7.17 20.22 16.49
C GLY A 82 6.71 19.79 15.13
N HIS A 83 6.55 20.76 14.24
CA HIS A 83 6.65 20.56 12.81
C HIS A 83 8.08 20.13 12.53
N SER A 84 8.50 19.00 13.09
CA SER A 84 9.65 18.26 12.65
C SER A 84 9.15 17.45 11.46
N ALA A 85 8.86 18.17 10.37
CA ALA A 85 9.04 17.59 9.05
C ALA A 85 10.49 17.10 9.03
N PRO A 86 10.75 15.79 8.88
CA PRO A 86 12.08 15.37 8.47
C PRO A 86 12.33 16.03 7.11
N SER A 87 13.55 16.53 6.95
CA SER A 87 14.11 17.16 5.76
C SER A 87 13.57 16.59 4.46
N ALA A 88 13.46 17.43 3.44
CA ALA A 88 13.18 17.07 2.05
C ALA A 88 14.09 15.93 1.56
N VAL A 89 13.66 14.69 1.79
CA VAL A 89 14.11 13.49 1.11
C VAL A 89 13.06 13.27 0.03
N GLY A 90 13.49 13.20 -1.24
CA GLY A 90 12.66 13.35 -2.44
C GLY A 90 11.22 12.87 -2.29
N GLU A 91 10.26 13.78 -2.53
CA GLU A 91 8.83 13.44 -2.49
C GLU A 91 8.55 12.39 -3.56
N VAL A 92 8.11 11.20 -3.15
CA VAL A 92 7.69 10.17 -4.10
C VAL A 92 6.44 10.70 -4.84
N PRO A 93 6.42 10.72 -6.18
CA PRO A 93 5.30 11.24 -6.95
C PRO A 93 4.10 10.28 -6.85
N LEU A 94 3.34 10.39 -5.76
CA LEU A 94 2.22 9.51 -5.44
C LEU A 94 0.89 10.13 -5.92
N PRO A 95 -0.04 9.30 -6.44
CA PRO A 95 -1.42 9.74 -6.69
C PRO A 95 -2.04 10.35 -5.44
N ARG A 96 -2.84 11.42 -5.59
CA ARG A 96 -3.45 12.17 -4.47
C ARG A 96 -4.10 11.25 -3.44
N GLN A 97 -4.96 10.35 -3.89
CA GLN A 97 -5.70 9.50 -2.99
C GLN A 97 -4.81 8.46 -2.27
N LEU A 98 -3.65 8.11 -2.85
CA LEU A 98 -2.67 7.26 -2.17
C LEU A 98 -1.92 8.04 -1.10
N ARG A 99 -1.57 9.31 -1.36
CA ARG A 99 -1.04 10.22 -0.33
C ARG A 99 -2.02 10.38 0.82
N ASP A 100 -3.30 10.57 0.52
CA ASP A 100 -4.35 10.68 1.53
C ASP A 100 -4.42 9.41 2.40
N LEU A 101 -4.39 8.22 1.79
CA LEU A 101 -4.34 6.95 2.53
C LEU A 101 -3.07 6.83 3.39
N LEU A 102 -1.89 7.09 2.81
CA LEU A 102 -0.61 6.96 3.53
C LEU A 102 -0.54 7.91 4.72
N GLY A 103 -1.09 9.13 4.61
CA GLY A 103 -1.16 10.10 5.70
C GLY A 103 -1.93 9.60 6.94
N ASN A 104 -2.78 8.59 6.78
CA ASN A 104 -3.52 7.96 7.88
C ASN A 104 -2.79 6.77 8.52
N LEU A 105 -1.75 6.23 7.87
CA LEU A 105 -1.00 5.07 8.38
C LEU A 105 0.03 5.49 9.44
N PRO A 106 0.47 4.59 10.34
CA PRO A 106 1.59 4.84 11.24
C PRO A 106 2.86 5.24 10.48
N ALA A 107 3.65 6.17 11.02
CA ALA A 107 4.86 6.69 10.38
C ALA A 107 5.86 5.58 9.98
N GLU A 108 5.99 4.52 10.78
CA GLU A 108 6.83 3.37 10.44
C GLU A 108 6.34 2.64 9.17
N ALA A 109 5.03 2.45 9.02
CA ALA A 109 4.46 1.82 7.82
C ALA A 109 4.66 2.71 6.59
N GLN A 110 4.46 4.03 6.73
CA GLN A 110 4.73 5.00 5.67
C GLN A 110 6.18 4.96 5.22
N ALA A 111 7.13 4.93 6.16
CA ALA A 111 8.56 4.85 5.86
C ALA A 111 8.91 3.55 5.13
N ARG A 112 8.42 2.40 5.61
CA ARG A 112 8.68 1.09 4.99
C ARG A 112 8.14 0.99 3.56
N LEU A 113 6.95 1.53 3.30
CA LEU A 113 6.37 1.54 1.96
C LEU A 113 7.18 2.40 0.99
N GLN A 114 7.58 3.59 1.43
CA GLN A 114 8.20 4.59 0.56
C GLN A 114 9.72 4.45 0.46
N TRP A 115 10.36 3.70 1.37
CA TRP A 115 11.81 3.60 1.48
C TRP A 115 12.52 3.33 0.13
N PRO A 116 12.09 2.37 -0.72
CA PRO A 116 12.81 2.14 -1.98
C PRO A 116 12.81 3.35 -2.92
N PHE A 117 11.70 4.09 -2.94
CA PHE A 117 11.46 5.17 -3.91
C PHE A 117 12.09 6.48 -3.47
N VAL A 118 12.14 6.75 -2.16
CA VAL A 118 12.91 7.87 -1.62
C VAL A 118 14.43 7.63 -1.71
N ASN A 119 14.85 6.37 -1.88
CA ASN A 119 16.26 5.96 -2.03
C ASN A 119 16.64 5.61 -3.49
N GLY A 120 15.91 6.16 -4.47
CA GLY A 120 16.34 6.17 -5.87
C GLY A 120 15.75 5.08 -6.77
N ASP A 121 14.79 4.28 -6.31
CA ASP A 121 13.95 3.50 -7.22
C ASP A 121 12.91 4.39 -7.92
N VAL A 122 12.53 4.04 -9.14
CA VAL A 122 11.51 4.77 -9.92
C VAL A 122 10.17 4.09 -9.71
N LEU A 123 9.20 4.83 -9.19
CA LEU A 123 7.81 4.35 -9.05
C LEU A 123 7.17 4.27 -10.45
N ASP A 124 6.73 3.08 -10.84
CA ASP A 124 6.09 2.84 -12.14
C ASP A 124 4.57 2.69 -11.99
N GLU A 125 4.12 1.97 -10.97
CA GLU A 125 2.72 1.66 -10.75
C GLU A 125 2.40 1.66 -9.25
N SER A 126 1.20 2.10 -8.89
CA SER A 126 0.72 2.02 -7.51
C SER A 126 -0.79 1.90 -7.49
N ASP A 127 -1.30 1.25 -6.45
CA ASP A 127 -2.73 1.27 -6.18
C ASP A 127 -3.03 1.00 -4.72
N ARG A 128 -4.29 1.19 -4.37
CA ARG A 128 -4.82 0.98 -3.02
C ARG A 128 -6.25 0.47 -3.06
N TYR A 129 -6.64 -0.14 -1.98
CA TYR A 129 -8.00 -0.50 -1.67
C TYR A 129 -8.20 -0.40 -0.17
N TYR A 130 -9.37 0.03 0.24
CA TYR A 130 -9.75 -0.03 1.63
C TYR A 130 -11.23 -0.31 1.72
N HIS A 131 -11.63 -0.99 2.79
CA HIS A 131 -13.03 -1.19 3.12
C HIS A 131 -13.21 -0.97 4.62
N GLY A 132 -14.40 -0.53 4.99
CA GLY A 132 -14.72 -0.21 6.38
C GLY A 132 -15.53 1.07 6.51
N GLY A 133 -15.61 1.56 7.73
CA GLY A 133 -16.38 2.73 8.10
C GLY A 133 -15.53 3.82 8.74
N SER A 134 -16.19 4.73 9.44
CA SER A 134 -15.52 5.84 10.11
C SER A 134 -14.64 5.38 11.29
N ASN A 135 -14.94 4.25 11.93
CA ASN A 135 -14.25 3.79 13.14
C ASN A 135 -13.31 2.60 12.90
N GLU A 136 -13.45 1.89 11.78
CA GLU A 136 -12.65 0.71 11.45
C GLU A 136 -12.34 0.70 9.95
N LEU A 137 -11.13 0.27 9.60
CA LEU A 137 -10.67 0.28 8.21
C LEU A 137 -9.70 -0.88 7.97
N ASP A 138 -10.03 -1.71 6.99
CA ASP A 138 -9.08 -2.62 6.39
C ASP A 138 -8.46 -1.95 5.16
N VAL A 139 -7.14 -2.06 5.05
CA VAL A 139 -6.36 -1.35 4.03
C VAL A 139 -5.46 -2.32 3.28
N TRP A 140 -5.32 -2.08 1.98
CA TRP A 140 -4.33 -2.66 1.10
C TRP A 140 -3.74 -1.55 0.24
N ALA A 141 -2.43 -1.55 0.05
CA ALA A 141 -1.79 -0.70 -0.94
C ALA A 141 -0.49 -1.31 -1.41
N TYR A 142 -0.10 -1.01 -2.65
CA TYR A 142 1.23 -1.34 -3.17
C TYR A 142 1.86 -0.14 -3.88
N LEU A 143 3.18 -0.14 -3.88
CA LEU A 143 4.02 0.68 -4.73
C LEU A 143 4.94 -0.28 -5.49
N ALA A 144 4.89 -0.22 -6.82
CA ALA A 144 5.69 -1.05 -7.70
C ALA A 144 6.60 -0.16 -8.56
N GLY A 145 7.91 -0.34 -8.39
CA GLY A 145 8.92 0.30 -9.21
C GLY A 145 9.65 -0.68 -10.10
N ARG A 146 10.79 -0.21 -10.61
CA ARG A 146 11.68 -1.01 -11.46
C ARG A 146 12.42 -2.09 -10.68
N ARG A 147 12.83 -1.78 -9.45
CA ARG A 147 13.64 -2.68 -8.62
C ARG A 147 12.87 -3.27 -7.45
N TRP A 148 11.88 -2.55 -6.93
CA TRP A 148 11.18 -2.95 -5.72
C TRP A 148 9.67 -2.91 -5.87
N VAL A 149 9.01 -3.86 -5.22
CA VAL A 149 7.59 -3.78 -4.87
C VAL A 149 7.49 -3.69 -3.35
N THR A 150 6.78 -2.69 -2.86
CA THR A 150 6.32 -2.62 -1.47
C THR A 150 4.81 -2.81 -1.42
N PHE A 151 4.35 -3.43 -0.34
CA PHE A 151 2.94 -3.76 -0.14
C PHE A 151 2.60 -3.60 1.34
N VAL A 152 1.43 -3.07 1.64
CA VAL A 152 0.88 -3.06 2.99
C VAL A 152 -0.51 -3.66 2.97
N SER A 153 -0.81 -4.48 3.99
CA SER A 153 -2.18 -4.84 4.34
C SER A 153 -2.39 -4.76 5.84
N GLY A 154 -3.62 -4.54 6.27
CA GLY A 154 -3.98 -4.72 7.67
C GLY A 154 -5.18 -3.89 8.08
N HIS A 155 -5.31 -3.71 9.39
CA HIS A 155 -6.53 -3.21 10.00
C HIS A 155 -6.25 -2.05 10.96
N GLY A 156 -7.12 -1.06 10.95
CA GLY A 156 -7.11 0.08 11.86
C GLY A 156 -8.46 0.24 12.56
N ILE A 157 -8.44 0.62 13.83
CA ILE A 157 -9.65 0.94 14.62
C ILE A 157 -9.48 2.25 15.40
N GLY A 158 -10.60 2.86 15.78
CA GLY A 158 -10.62 4.11 16.54
C GLY A 158 -10.28 5.34 15.69
N LEU A 159 -10.53 5.26 14.37
CA LEU A 159 -10.08 6.25 13.37
C LEU A 159 -10.94 7.52 13.31
N SER A 160 -12.19 7.48 13.80
CA SER A 160 -13.09 8.65 13.85
C SER A 160 -12.82 9.58 15.03
N GLY A 161 -11.97 9.16 15.97
CA GLY A 161 -11.67 9.88 17.19
C GLY A 161 -10.33 10.63 17.15
N PRO A 162 -9.92 11.21 18.28
CA PRO A 162 -8.58 11.79 18.42
C PRO A 162 -7.48 10.77 18.05
N VAL A 163 -6.42 11.25 17.38
CA VAL A 163 -5.30 10.43 16.87
C VAL A 163 -4.71 9.46 17.90
N HIS A 164 -4.67 9.84 19.18
CA HIS A 164 -4.15 8.99 20.26
C HIS A 164 -4.99 7.73 20.56
N ARG A 165 -6.23 7.67 20.07
CA ARG A 165 -7.12 6.50 20.18
C ARG A 165 -6.99 5.54 18.99
N ALA A 166 -6.45 6.01 17.87
CA ALA A 166 -6.25 5.20 16.69
C ALA A 166 -5.24 4.08 16.98
N SER A 167 -5.59 2.86 16.61
CA SER A 167 -4.69 1.73 16.66
C SER A 167 -4.64 1.04 15.31
N TRP A 168 -3.46 0.53 14.99
CA TRP A 168 -3.17 -0.11 13.71
C TRP A 168 -2.43 -1.41 13.93
N ARG A 169 -2.73 -2.40 13.11
CA ARG A 169 -1.93 -3.60 12.91
C ARG A 169 -1.77 -3.83 11.42
N LEU A 170 -0.57 -3.57 10.91
CA LEU A 170 -0.24 -3.62 9.49
C LEU A 170 0.89 -4.61 9.25
N ILE A 171 0.87 -5.28 8.09
CA ILE A 171 1.96 -6.11 7.59
C ILE A 171 2.52 -5.39 6.36
N CYS A 172 3.70 -4.81 6.52
CA CYS A 172 4.47 -4.23 5.43
C CYS A 172 5.33 -5.32 4.80
N ARG A 173 5.27 -5.46 3.48
CA ARG A 173 6.04 -6.43 2.71
C ARG A 173 6.86 -5.69 1.66
N GLN A 174 8.01 -6.26 1.34
CA GLN A 174 8.92 -5.75 0.33
C GLN A 174 9.52 -6.92 -0.45
N ALA A 175 9.61 -6.80 -1.76
CA ALA A 175 10.25 -7.78 -2.64
C ALA A 175 11.03 -7.07 -3.73
N GLU A 176 12.14 -7.69 -4.16
CA GLU A 176 12.90 -7.23 -5.32
C GLU A 176 12.25 -7.76 -6.59
N VAL A 177 12.20 -6.96 -7.65
CA VAL A 177 11.62 -7.29 -8.95
C VAL A 177 12.64 -8.10 -9.76
N ALA A 178 12.23 -9.28 -10.24
CA ALA A 178 13.02 -10.01 -11.22
C ALA A 178 12.91 -9.32 -12.57
N GLY A 179 14.06 -9.13 -13.25
CA GLY A 179 14.21 -8.30 -14.46
C GLY A 179 12.96 -8.19 -15.35
N ARG A 180 12.57 -6.94 -15.62
CA ARG A 180 11.49 -6.58 -16.55
C ARG A 180 11.97 -6.61 -18.01
#